data_AF-T1AJ69-F1
#
_entry.id   AF-T1AJ69-F1
#
_cell.length_a   1.000
_cell.length_b   1.000
_cell.length_c   1.000
_cell.angle_alpha   90.00
_cell.angle_beta   90.00
_cell.angle_gamma   90.00
#
_symmetry.space_group_name_H-M   'P 1'
#
loop_
_entity.id
_entity.type
_entity.pdbx_description
1 polymer ?
#
loop_
_entity_poly.entity_id
_entity_poly.type
_entity_poly.pdbx_seq_one_letter_code
_entity_poly.pdbx_strand_id
1 'polypeptide(L)' 'MTLVDLEISDLMLDGRGVSRSHGKVVFVRDALPGEVVRARIVRHHASYDEASCLERMLESADRQYPRCMHFGQCGGCT' A
#
# COMPACT_ATOMS: atom_id res chain seq x y z
N MET A 1 8.49 -11.97 -11.06
CA MET A 1 8.04 -10.79 -10.29
C MET A 1 6.63 -10.47 -10.76
N THR A 2 5.64 -10.55 -9.88
CA THR A 2 4.23 -10.33 -10.25
C THR A 2 3.86 -8.89 -9.91
N LEU A 3 3.49 -8.12 -10.93
CA LEU A 3 2.99 -6.76 -10.82
C LEU A 3 1.48 -6.77 -11.03
N VAL A 4 0.76 -6.03 -10.20
CA VAL A 4 -0.69 -5.89 -10.27
C VAL A 4 -1.07 -4.45 -10.01
N ASP A 5 -2.05 -3.97 -10.76
CA ASP A 5 -2.64 -2.66 -10.53
C ASP A 5 -3.80 -2.84 -9.55
N LEU A 6 -3.76 -2.10 -8.44
CA LEU A 6 -4.68 -2.25 -7.31
C LEU A 6 -5.29 -0.90 -6.96
N GLU A 7 -6.61 -0.89 -6.80
CA GLU A 7 -7.33 0.21 -6.18
C GLU A 7 -7.40 -0.03 -4.68
N ILE A 8 -6.99 0.95 -3.88
CA ILE A 8 -6.99 0.85 -2.43
C ILE A 8 -8.33 1.37 -1.90
N SER A 9 -9.07 0.47 -1.27
CA SER A 9 -10.42 0.76 -0.78
C SER A 9 -10.44 1.13 0.69
N ASP A 10 -9.47 0.65 1.48
CA ASP A 10 -9.46 0.84 2.94
C ASP A 10 -8.03 0.79 3.50
N LEU A 11 -7.88 1.07 4.79
CA LEU A 11 -6.60 1.10 5.51
C LEU A 11 -6.67 0.21 6.76
N MET A 12 -5.69 -0.66 6.94
CA MET A 12 -5.51 -1.44 8.17
C MET A 12 -4.93 -0.57 9.29
N LEU A 13 -5.16 -1.00 10.53
CA LEU A 13 -4.66 -0.32 11.74
C LEU A 13 -3.12 -0.19 11.76
N ASP A 14 -2.42 -1.07 11.05
CA ASP A 14 -0.95 -1.06 10.92
C ASP A 14 -0.45 -0.14 9.78
N GLY A 15 -1.33 0.65 9.16
CA GLY A 15 -1.00 1.61 8.12
C GLY A 15 -0.86 1.02 6.71
N ARG A 16 -1.23 -0.25 6.50
CA ARG A 16 -1.25 -0.87 5.16
C ARG A 16 -2.57 -0.63 4.45
N GLY A 17 -2.52 -0.30 3.17
CA GLY A 17 -3.68 -0.23 2.31
C GLY A 17 -4.30 -1.62 2.10
N VAL A 18 -5.61 -1.66 1.93
CA VAL A 18 -6.39 -2.86 1.66
C VAL A 18 -6.97 -2.75 0.27
N SER A 19 -6.72 -3.78 -0.53
CA SER A 19 -7.34 -3.97 -1.84
C SER A 19 -7.90 -5.38 -1.96
N ARG A 20 -8.74 -5.61 -2.96
CA ARG A 20 -9.20 -6.96 -3.33
C ARG A 20 -8.87 -7.23 -4.78
N SER A 21 -8.19 -8.34 -5.03
CA SER A 21 -7.84 -8.80 -6.37
C SER A 21 -8.09 -10.29 -6.46
N HIS A 22 -8.71 -10.73 -7.57
CA HIS A 22 -9.00 -12.16 -7.83
C HIS A 22 -9.73 -12.87 -6.67
N GLY A 23 -10.67 -12.18 -6.01
CA GLY A 23 -11.44 -12.73 -4.88
C GLY A 23 -10.67 -12.84 -3.55
N LYS A 24 -9.44 -12.33 -3.50
CA LYS A 24 -8.54 -12.38 -2.34
C LYS A 24 -8.20 -10.98 -1.85
N VAL A 25 -7.98 -10.85 -0.54
CA VAL A 25 -7.52 -9.59 0.05
C VAL A 25 -6.03 -9.42 -0.23
N VAL A 26 -5.64 -8.22 -0.64
CA VAL A 26 -4.24 -7.85 -0.86
C VAL A 26 -3.89 -6.68 0.06
N PHE A 27 -2.93 -6.89 0.95
CA PHE A 27 -2.41 -5.84 1.83
C PHE A 27 -1.25 -5.13 1.13
N VAL A 28 -1.37 -3.83 0.92
CA VAL A 28 -0.41 -3.03 0.15
C VAL A 28 0.30 -2.06 1.08
N ARG A 29 1.63 -2.17 1.18
CA ARG A 29 2.45 -1.19 1.92
C ARG A 29 2.59 0.11 1.12
N ASP A 30 2.62 1.23 1.85
CA ASP A 30 2.70 2.60 1.31
C ASP A 30 1.58 2.94 0.31
N ALA A 31 0.35 2.57 0.66
CA ALA A 31 -0.81 2.87 -0.16
C ALA A 31 -1.99 3.29 0.74
N LEU A 32 -2.66 4.39 0.36
CA LEU A 32 -3.77 5.01 1.10
C LEU A 32 -5.10 4.77 0.39
N PRO A 33 -6.24 4.80 1.11
CA PRO A 33 -7.56 4.75 0.50
C PRO A 33 -7.75 5.82 -0.57
N GLY A 34 -8.36 5.44 -1.69
CA GLY A 34 -8.57 6.29 -2.85
C GLY A 34 -7.40 6.33 -3.83
N GLU A 35 -6.30 5.61 -3.56
CA GLU A 35 -5.18 5.49 -4.50
C GLU A 35 -5.36 4.35 -5.50
N VAL A 36 -4.81 4.55 -6.69
CA VAL A 36 -4.57 3.48 -7.64
C VAL A 36 -3.07 3.30 -7.76
N VAL A 37 -2.60 2.11 -7.40
CA VAL A 37 -1.17 1.82 -7.29
C VAL A 37 -0.79 0.61 -8.12
N ARG A 38 0.37 0.67 -8.76
CA ARG A 38 1.05 -0.50 -9.28
C ARG A 38 1.84 -1.13 -8.15
N ALA A 39 1.37 -2.28 -7.69
CA ALA A 39 1.96 -2.99 -6.57
C ALA A 39 2.67 -4.27 -7.03
N ARG A 40 3.76 -4.60 -6.33
CA ARG A 40 4.46 -5.88 -6.49
C ARG A 40 4.04 -6.81 -5.38
N ILE A 41 3.55 -8.00 -5.73
CA ILE A 41 3.30 -9.05 -4.72
C ILE A 41 4.65 -9.52 -4.16
N VAL A 42 4.81 -9.40 -2.85
CA VAL A 42 6.02 -9.80 -2.12
C VAL A 42 5.84 -11.14 -1.43
N ARG A 43 4.61 -11.49 -1.01
CA ARG A 43 4.29 -12.79 -0.39
C ARG A 43 2.88 -13.23 -0.76
N HIS A 44 2.72 -14.52 -0.98
CA HIS A 44 1.43 -15.17 -1.16
C HIS A 44 1.09 -16.01 0.07
N HIS A 45 -0.09 -15.80 0.65
CA HIS A 45 -0.64 -16.67 1.71
C HIS A 45 -1.86 -17.42 1.21
N ALA A 46 -2.47 -18.31 2.00
CA ALA A 46 -3.70 -18.99 1.56
C ALA A 46 -4.87 -18.01 1.42
N SER A 47 -5.04 -17.10 2.37
CA SER A 47 -6.23 -16.24 2.49
C SER A 47 -6.02 -14.79 2.03
N TYR A 48 -4.77 -14.34 1.94
CA TYR A 48 -4.43 -12.97 1.51
C TYR A 48 -3.07 -12.93 0.79
N ASP A 49 -2.79 -11.82 0.11
CA ASP A 49 -1.47 -11.53 -0.44
C ASP A 49 -0.90 -10.28 0.22
N GLU A 50 0.44 -10.21 0.30
CA GLU A 50 1.13 -8.99 0.68
C GLU A 50 1.80 -8.40 -0.55
N ALA A 51 1.61 -7.10 -0.74
CA ALA A 51 2.18 -6.33 -1.83
C ALA A 51 2.87 -5.08 -1.29
N SER A 52 3.79 -4.55 -2.09
CA SER A 52 4.41 -3.25 -1.87
C SER A 52 4.07 -2.36 -3.05
N CYS A 53 3.59 -1.14 -2.77
CA CYS A 53 3.47 -0.11 -3.79
C CYS A 53 4.84 0.10 -4.46
N LEU A 54 4.87 0.10 -5.79
CA LEU A 54 6.04 0.50 -6.58
C LEU A 54 5.83 1.89 -7.20
N GLU A 55 4.62 2.14 -7.68
CA GLU A 55 4.26 3.39 -8.36
C GLU A 55 2.80 3.71 -8.05
N ARG A 56 2.52 4.99 -7.79
CA ARG A 56 1.15 5.50 -7.58
C ARG A 56 0.68 6.15 -8.87
N MET A 57 -0.32 5.56 -9.51
CA MET A 57 -0.93 6.10 -10.73
C MET A 57 -1.97 7.17 -10.40
N LEU A 58 -2.63 7.05 -9.23
CA LEU A 58 -3.50 8.06 -8.66
C LEU A 58 -3.16 8.23 -7.18
N GLU A 59 -2.82 9.45 -6.77
CA GLU A 59 -2.54 9.80 -5.38
C GLU A 59 -3.81 10.21 -4.64
N SER A 60 -3.90 9.88 -3.35
CA SER A 60 -5.02 10.27 -2.50
C SER A 60 -4.89 11.73 -2.10
N ALA A 61 -6.03 12.43 -1.98
CA ALA A 61 -6.06 13.82 -1.50
C ALA A 61 -5.54 13.97 -0.06
N ASP A 62 -5.62 12.90 0.74
CA ASP A 62 -5.14 12.87 2.12
C ASP A 62 -3.64 12.56 2.23
N ARG A 63 -2.97 12.24 1.11
CA ARG A 63 -1.54 11.94 1.13
C ARG A 63 -0.75 13.18 1.51
N GLN A 64 0.01 13.06 2.59
CA GLN A 64 0.98 14.07 3.00
C GLN A 64 2.39 13.53 2.83
N TYR A 65 3.26 14.39 2.30
CA TYR A 65 4.68 14.13 2.28
C TYR A 65 5.25 14.44 3.67
N PRO A 66 6.00 13.51 4.28
CA PRO A 66 6.57 13.73 5.60
C PRO A 66 7.52 14.92 5.56
N ARG A 67 7.29 15.90 6.44
CA ARG A 67 8.10 17.12 6.55
C ARG A 67 9.46 16.88 7.21
N CYS A 68 9.60 15.76 7.93
CA CYS A 68 10.83 15.42 8.63
C CYS A 68 11.82 14.76 7.67
N MET A 69 13.01 15.35 7.52
CA MET A 69 14.11 14.80 6.72
C MET A 69 14.62 13.42 7.21
N HIS A 70 14.30 13.05 8.46
CA HIS A 70 14.68 11.77 9.06
C HIS A 70 13.58 10.70 8.96
N PHE A 71 12.44 11.01 8.33
CA PHE A 71 11.34 10.05 8.17
C PHE A 71 11.84 8.77 7.48
N GLY A 72 11.49 7.61 8.04
CA GLY A 72 12.00 6.30 7.61
C GLY A 72 13.37 5.89 8.16
N GLN A 73 14.10 6.78 8.85
CA GLN A 73 15.39 6.46 9.49
C GLN A 73 15.33 6.49 11.02
N CYS A 74 14.70 7.52 11.61
CA CYS A 74 14.77 7.71 13.07
C CYS A 74 13.71 6.94 13.88
N GLY A 75 12.67 6.40 13.25
CA GLY A 75 11.60 5.64 13.91
C GLY A 75 10.65 6.47 14.79
N GLY A 76 10.83 7.79 14.88
CA GLY A 76 10.00 8.67 15.72
C GLY A 76 8.64 9.06 15.10
N CYS A 77 8.45 8.81 13.81
CA CYS A 77 7.19 9.07 13.09
C CYS A 77 6.95 7.92 12.11
N THR A 78 5.71 7.42 12.08
CA THR A 78 5.21 6.34 11.21
C THR A 78 3.94 6.80 10.52
#